data_AF-A0A928DLA8-F1
#
_entry.id   AF-A0A928DLA8-F1
#
_cell.length_a   1.000
_cell.length_b   1.000
_cell.length_c   1.000
_cell.angle_alpha   90.00
_cell.angle_beta   90.00
_cell.angle_gamma   90.00
#
_symmetry.space_group_name_H-M   'P 1'
#
loop_
_entity.id
_entity.type
_entity.pdbx_description
1 polymer ?
#
loop_
_entity_poly.entity_id
_entity_poly.type
_entity_poly.pdbx_seq_one_letter_code
_entity_poly.pdbx_strand_id
1 'polypeptide(L)'
;MSNISLPFDITESREVRQKVCHYIVEGDSEENYISQLLQLVREYGEPQETWKVVSAGGGTYARIQQALDKHNTAQDAPPVDIWMDDDIVMRDAYDDKHAEERRRLQQYSVLYNIHKFEDFLLMHYPLHVVEAWHRVCSGTVTRRGDSQPNYLQYPIVRRRFAAFFHKFLRVQNLAHYEKGKLPFPRLTVEHLKNLMASQKSGSLFCKSDMVSHIHRLLTSAGIDVGDI
;
A
#
# COMPACT_ATOMS: atom_id res chain seq x y z
N MET A 1 -15.15 -10.07 67.60
CA MET A 1 -15.30 -10.38 66.17
C MET A 1 -14.32 -9.51 65.43
N SER A 2 -13.51 -10.09 64.54
CA SER A 2 -12.35 -9.40 63.94
C SER A 2 -12.67 -8.92 62.54
N ASN A 3 -12.65 -7.60 62.31
CA ASN A 3 -12.77 -7.06 60.95
C ASN A 3 -11.46 -7.32 60.20
N ILE A 4 -11.47 -8.31 59.32
CA ILE A 4 -10.39 -8.53 58.36
C ILE A 4 -10.60 -7.52 57.23
N SER A 5 -9.75 -6.49 57.17
CA SER A 5 -9.68 -5.65 55.97
C SER A 5 -9.12 -6.48 54.83
N LEU A 6 -9.87 -6.60 53.74
CA LEU A 6 -9.29 -7.07 52.48
C LEU A 6 -8.28 -6.02 51.97
N PRO A 7 -7.20 -6.42 51.30
CA PRO A 7 -6.26 -5.48 50.68
C PRO A 7 -6.95 -4.77 49.51
N PHE A 8 -6.45 -3.58 49.18
CA PHE A 8 -6.79 -2.92 47.91
C PHE A 8 -6.36 -3.82 46.75
N ASP A 9 -7.31 -4.21 45.90
CA ASP A 9 -7.00 -4.79 44.59
C ASP A 9 -6.56 -3.64 43.67
N ILE A 10 -5.27 -3.30 43.74
CA ILE A 10 -4.63 -2.40 42.78
C ILE A 10 -4.45 -3.21 41.50
N THR A 11 -5.53 -3.29 40.71
CA THR A 11 -5.43 -3.65 39.30
C THR A 11 -4.57 -2.59 38.63
N GLU A 12 -3.27 -2.86 38.48
CA GLU A 12 -2.37 -2.01 37.70
C GLU A 12 -2.96 -1.86 36.30
N SER A 13 -3.52 -0.69 36.03
CA SER A 13 -3.89 -0.29 34.68
C SER A 13 -2.60 -0.13 33.90
N ARG A 14 -2.11 -1.24 33.32
CA ARG A 14 -1.00 -1.23 32.37
C ARG A 14 -1.33 -0.21 31.30
N GLU A 15 -0.64 0.93 31.34
CA GLU A 15 -0.68 1.90 30.25
C GLU A 15 -0.25 1.18 28.98
N VAL A 16 -1.21 0.87 28.11
CA VAL A 16 -0.93 0.34 26.78
C VAL A 16 -0.33 1.50 26.00
N ARG A 17 0.99 1.66 26.13
CA ARG A 17 1.77 2.68 25.43
C ARG A 17 1.57 2.48 23.93
N GLN A 18 0.72 3.31 23.34
CA GLN A 18 0.37 3.25 21.94
C GLN A 18 1.64 3.32 21.10
N LYS A 19 1.94 2.26 20.34
CA LYS A 19 3.19 2.15 19.57
C LYS A 19 3.15 3.17 18.44
N VAL A 20 4.24 3.91 18.23
CA VAL A 20 4.33 4.86 17.11
C VAL A 20 5.11 4.21 15.98
N CYS A 21 4.45 4.02 14.84
CA CYS A 21 5.07 3.52 13.60
C CYS A 21 5.31 4.66 12.63
N HIS A 22 6.45 4.64 11.94
CA HIS A 22 6.81 5.67 10.97
C HIS A 22 6.88 5.05 9.57
N TYR A 23 6.29 5.73 8.59
CA TYR A 23 6.29 5.31 7.19
C TYR A 23 6.81 6.44 6.31
N ILE A 24 7.81 6.14 5.47
CA ILE A 24 8.21 7.01 4.36
C ILE A 24 7.61 6.43 3.07
N VAL A 25 6.91 7.27 2.32
CA VAL A 25 6.16 6.89 1.12
C VAL A 25 6.65 7.66 -0.11
N GLU A 26 6.36 7.17 -1.30
CA GLU A 26 6.76 7.86 -2.54
C GLU A 26 6.18 9.27 -2.65
N GLY A 27 4.87 9.44 -2.44
CA GLY A 27 4.18 10.70 -2.67
C GLY A 27 2.88 10.88 -1.89
N ASP A 28 2.26 12.03 -2.16
CA ASP A 28 1.11 12.54 -1.42
C ASP A 28 -0.16 11.68 -1.61
N SER A 29 -0.23 10.89 -2.69
CA SER A 29 -1.29 9.90 -2.93
C SER A 29 -1.22 8.75 -1.92
N GLU A 30 -0.01 8.28 -1.61
CA GLU A 30 0.25 7.20 -0.67
C GLU A 30 0.07 7.69 0.78
N GLU A 31 0.50 8.93 1.06
CA GLU A 31 0.29 9.58 2.36
C GLU A 31 -1.20 9.78 2.69
N ASN A 32 -1.98 10.30 1.74
CA ASN A 32 -3.42 10.47 1.90
C ASN A 32 -4.18 9.13 1.93
N TYR A 33 -3.68 8.10 1.24
CA TYR A 33 -4.26 6.76 1.31
C TYR A 33 -4.11 6.16 2.71
N ILE A 34 -2.90 6.16 3.28
CA ILE A 34 -2.70 5.71 4.67
C ILE A 34 -3.49 6.57 5.66
N SER A 35 -3.57 7.88 5.44
CA SER A 35 -4.36 8.78 6.31
C SER A 35 -5.83 8.41 6.36
N GLN A 36 -6.43 8.01 5.23
CA GLN A 36 -7.80 7.50 5.20
C GLN A 36 -7.95 6.09 5.79
N LEU A 37 -6.94 5.22 5.66
CA LEU A 37 -6.93 3.92 6.35
C LEU A 37 -6.91 4.10 7.86
N LEU A 38 -6.07 5.00 8.38
CA LEU A 38 -6.02 5.35 9.80
C LEU A 38 -7.34 5.93 10.31
N GLN A 39 -8.00 6.78 9.52
CA GLN A 39 -9.34 7.25 9.83
C GLN A 39 -10.33 6.07 9.89
N LEU A 40 -10.33 5.19 8.90
CA LEU A 40 -11.23 4.04 8.84
C LEU A 40 -10.98 3.03 9.97
N VAL A 41 -9.74 2.84 10.42
CA VAL A 41 -9.45 2.04 11.64
C VAL A 41 -10.07 2.73 12.86
N ARG A 42 -9.81 4.02 13.08
CA ARG A 42 -10.35 4.81 14.22
C ARG A 42 -11.88 4.90 14.25
N GLU A 43 -12.55 4.77 13.10
CA GLU A 43 -14.01 4.76 13.00
C GLU A 43 -14.65 3.43 13.46
N TYR A 44 -13.87 2.34 13.51
CA TYR A 44 -14.37 0.98 13.80
C TYR A 44 -13.65 0.30 14.98
N GLY A 45 -12.59 0.89 15.54
CA GLY A 45 -11.89 0.41 16.72
C GLY A 45 -10.78 1.38 17.19
N GLU A 46 -10.22 1.16 18.37
CA GLU A 46 -9.08 1.94 18.87
C GLU A 46 -7.75 1.32 18.38
N PRO A 47 -6.96 2.00 17.54
CA PRO A 47 -5.72 1.45 17.02
C PRO A 47 -4.65 1.38 18.13
N GLN A 48 -4.10 0.20 18.38
CA GLN A 48 -2.98 0.00 19.30
C GLN A 48 -1.68 0.69 18.83
N GLU A 49 -1.64 1.13 17.57
CA GLU A 49 -0.52 1.83 16.96
C GLU A 49 -0.97 3.15 16.31
N THR A 50 -0.28 4.26 16.60
CA THR A 50 -0.42 5.52 15.85
C THR A 50 0.63 5.56 14.77
N TRP A 51 0.25 5.72 13.51
CA TRP A 51 1.22 5.83 12.41
C TRP A 51 1.48 7.30 12.07
N LYS A 52 2.72 7.62 11.74
CA LYS A 52 3.15 8.88 11.13
C LYS A 52 3.66 8.58 9.73
N VAL A 53 3.19 9.33 8.74
CA VAL A 53 3.49 9.11 7.33
C VAL A 53 4.14 10.35 6.76
N VAL A 54 5.13 10.19 5.88
CA VAL A 54 5.85 11.30 5.24
C VAL A 54 6.10 11.00 3.76
N SER A 55 5.51 11.81 2.88
CA SER A 55 5.81 11.88 1.45
C SER A 55 7.28 12.29 1.22
N ALA A 56 8.01 11.49 0.44
CA ALA A 56 9.34 11.84 -0.04
C ALA A 56 9.32 12.85 -1.22
N GLY A 57 8.14 13.16 -1.75
CA GLY A 57 7.97 14.02 -2.93
C GLY A 57 8.50 13.39 -4.22
N GLY A 58 8.41 12.07 -4.34
CA GLY A 58 8.64 11.27 -5.55
C GLY A 58 9.38 9.96 -5.30
N GLY A 59 8.91 8.87 -5.90
CA GLY A 59 9.59 7.56 -5.93
C GLY A 59 10.85 7.54 -6.78
N THR A 60 11.92 8.13 -6.27
CA THR A 60 13.30 7.81 -6.63
C THR A 60 14.07 7.51 -5.35
N TYR A 61 14.98 6.54 -5.37
CA TYR A 61 15.71 6.14 -4.17
C TYR A 61 16.43 7.32 -3.48
N ALA A 62 16.97 8.26 -4.26
CA ALA A 62 17.57 9.49 -3.73
C ALA A 62 16.58 10.40 -2.95
N ARG A 63 15.29 10.41 -3.30
CA ARG A 63 14.24 11.13 -2.53
C ARG A 63 13.85 10.39 -1.26
N ILE A 64 13.69 9.06 -1.34
CA ILE A 64 13.47 8.20 -0.17
C ILE A 64 14.63 8.37 0.84
N GLN A 65 15.89 8.34 0.37
CA GLN A 65 17.07 8.59 1.20
C GLN A 65 17.05 9.99 1.82
N GLN A 66 16.72 11.04 1.08
CA GLN A 66 16.59 12.40 1.64
C GLN A 66 15.45 12.54 2.68
N ALA A 67 14.45 11.66 2.68
CA ALA A 67 13.44 11.61 3.73
C ALA A 67 13.95 10.82 4.96
N LEU A 68 14.63 9.69 4.74
CA LEU A 68 15.29 8.90 5.80
C LEU A 68 16.34 9.72 6.54
N ASP A 69 17.23 10.40 5.82
CA ASP A 69 18.30 11.22 6.39
C ASP A 69 17.73 12.32 7.31
N LYS A 70 16.58 12.91 6.95
CA LYS A 70 15.86 13.90 7.77
C LYS A 70 15.25 13.27 9.02
N HIS A 71 14.53 12.15 8.88
CA HIS A 71 13.94 11.41 10.00
C HIS A 71 15.02 10.97 11.01
N ASN A 72 16.16 10.49 10.51
CA ASN A 72 17.32 10.04 11.29
C ASN A 72 18.18 11.18 11.88
N THR A 73 17.81 12.46 11.72
CA THR A 73 18.54 13.57 12.39
C THR A 73 18.32 13.61 13.91
N ALA A 74 17.26 12.97 14.41
CA ALA A 74 17.04 12.82 15.84
C ALA A 74 17.91 11.67 16.40
N GLN A 75 18.60 11.93 17.51
CA GLN A 75 19.51 10.96 18.15
C GLN A 75 18.80 9.65 18.58
N ASP A 76 17.50 9.73 18.88
CA ASP A 76 16.62 8.61 19.20
C ASP A 76 15.47 8.48 18.16
N ALA A 77 15.79 8.61 16.86
CA ALA A 77 14.80 8.42 15.80
C ALA A 77 14.16 7.02 15.86
N PRO A 78 12.82 6.89 15.90
CA PRO A 78 12.17 5.59 15.99
C PRO A 78 12.30 4.81 14.67
N PRO A 79 12.18 3.47 14.69
CA PRO A 79 12.19 2.64 13.48
C PRO A 79 11.17 3.11 12.43
N VAL A 80 11.58 3.07 11.17
CA VAL A 80 10.80 3.54 10.02
C VAL A 80 10.72 2.44 8.95
N ASP A 81 9.50 2.16 8.53
CA ASP A 81 9.18 1.34 7.36
C ASP A 81 9.19 2.23 6.10
N ILE A 82 9.63 1.68 4.98
CA ILE A 82 9.59 2.34 3.67
C ILE A 82 8.50 1.66 2.84
N TRP A 83 7.59 2.43 2.26
CA TRP A 83 6.56 1.92 1.36
C TRP A 83 6.75 2.48 -0.06
N MET A 84 6.97 1.59 -1.04
CA MET A 84 7.30 1.98 -2.42
C MET A 84 6.84 0.97 -3.48
N ASP A 85 6.69 1.44 -4.72
CA ASP A 85 6.46 0.59 -5.88
C ASP A 85 7.73 -0.18 -6.25
N ASP A 86 7.60 -1.50 -6.44
CA ASP A 86 8.63 -2.27 -7.13
C ASP A 86 8.55 -1.90 -8.61
N ASP A 87 9.25 -0.81 -8.95
CA ASP A 87 8.99 0.04 -10.12
C ASP A 87 9.55 -0.59 -11.42
N ILE A 88 9.10 -1.80 -11.77
CA ILE A 88 9.56 -2.65 -12.89
C ILE A 88 9.53 -1.95 -14.27
N VAL A 89 8.83 -0.81 -14.40
CA VAL A 89 9.05 0.08 -15.55
C VAL A 89 10.41 0.76 -15.41
N MET A 90 11.42 0.16 -16.05
CA MET A 90 12.67 0.81 -16.42
C MET A 90 12.39 2.23 -16.90
N ARG A 91 12.88 3.23 -16.17
CA ARG A 91 12.82 4.65 -16.57
C ARG A 91 13.95 4.90 -17.56
N ASP A 92 13.78 4.27 -18.71
CA ASP A 92 14.79 3.98 -19.72
C ASP A 92 15.93 3.05 -19.20
N ALA A 93 16.79 2.57 -20.09
CA ALA A 93 17.60 1.37 -19.85
C ALA A 93 18.92 1.64 -19.13
N TYR A 94 19.31 0.71 -18.23
CA TYR A 94 20.60 0.67 -17.51
C TYR A 94 20.97 1.96 -16.74
N ASP A 95 20.57 2.03 -15.47
CA ASP A 95 21.24 2.92 -14.49
C ASP A 95 21.72 2.10 -13.27
N ASP A 96 23.01 1.71 -13.28
CA ASP A 96 23.67 0.97 -12.20
C ASP A 96 23.60 1.71 -10.85
N LYS A 97 23.41 3.03 -10.88
CA LYS A 97 23.20 3.88 -9.71
C LYS A 97 22.04 3.38 -8.84
N HIS A 98 20.92 2.96 -9.44
CA HIS A 98 19.79 2.41 -8.70
C HIS A 98 20.12 1.07 -8.03
N ALA A 99 21.11 0.31 -8.51
CA ALA A 99 21.56 -0.92 -7.86
C ALA A 99 22.44 -0.66 -6.63
N GLU A 100 23.11 0.49 -6.53
CA GLU A 100 23.74 0.93 -5.28
C GLU A 100 22.71 1.57 -4.33
N GLU A 101 21.85 2.46 -4.85
CA GLU A 101 20.82 3.12 -4.05
C GLU A 101 19.83 2.10 -3.43
N ARG A 102 19.41 1.05 -4.16
CA ARG A 102 18.59 -0.04 -3.60
C ARG A 102 19.32 -0.82 -2.50
N ARG A 103 20.64 -1.04 -2.62
CA ARG A 103 21.45 -1.68 -1.57
C ARG A 103 21.50 -0.83 -0.29
N ARG A 104 21.53 0.50 -0.40
CA ARG A 104 21.46 1.40 0.77
C ARG A 104 20.11 1.32 1.50
N LEU A 105 19.03 0.91 0.84
CA LEU A 105 17.74 0.69 1.49
C LEU A 105 17.59 -0.69 2.15
N GLN A 106 18.45 -1.68 1.85
CA GLN A 106 18.34 -3.05 2.41
C GLN A 106 18.54 -3.14 3.93
N GLN A 107 19.02 -2.07 4.58
CA GLN A 107 19.10 -1.98 6.04
C GLN A 107 17.77 -1.59 6.72
N TYR A 108 16.76 -1.19 5.94
CA TYR A 108 15.43 -0.82 6.41
C TYR A 108 14.41 -1.90 6.07
N SER A 109 13.29 -1.90 6.80
CA SER A 109 12.09 -2.63 6.41
C SER A 109 11.46 -1.94 5.20
N VAL A 110 11.42 -2.61 4.05
CA VAL A 110 10.81 -2.09 2.82
C VAL A 110 9.60 -2.95 2.46
N LEU A 111 8.42 -2.36 2.56
CA LEU A 111 7.16 -2.93 2.13
C LEU A 111 7.00 -2.65 0.63
N TYR A 112 7.02 -3.70 -0.19
CA TYR A 112 6.96 -3.55 -1.65
C TYR A 112 5.54 -3.72 -2.21
N ASN A 113 5.23 -2.86 -3.16
CA ASN A 113 4.06 -2.98 -4.02
C ASN A 113 4.46 -3.69 -5.31
N ILE A 114 4.24 -5.00 -5.35
CA ILE A 114 4.81 -5.87 -6.38
C ILE A 114 4.04 -5.68 -7.69
N HIS A 115 4.78 -5.39 -8.78
CA HIS A 115 4.25 -5.09 -10.12
C HIS A 115 3.44 -3.78 -10.27
N LYS A 116 3.72 -2.76 -9.44
CA LYS A 116 3.15 -1.37 -9.43
C LYS A 116 1.69 -1.23 -8.96
N PHE A 117 1.42 -0.15 -8.21
CA PHE A 117 0.13 0.04 -7.52
C PHE A 117 -1.01 0.45 -8.48
N GLU A 118 -1.85 -0.54 -8.78
CA GLU A 118 -3.27 -0.37 -9.13
C GLU A 118 -4.18 -1.00 -8.07
N ASP A 119 -3.75 -0.95 -6.81
CA ASP A 119 -4.54 -1.22 -5.61
C ASP A 119 -5.66 -0.22 -5.38
N PHE A 120 -5.58 0.94 -6.03
CA PHE A 120 -6.78 1.73 -6.27
C PHE A 120 -7.86 0.86 -6.95
N LEU A 121 -7.55 0.06 -7.98
CA LEU A 121 -8.50 -0.90 -8.55
C LEU A 121 -8.74 -2.09 -7.61
N LEU A 122 -7.71 -2.68 -7.00
CA LEU A 122 -7.86 -3.85 -6.11
C LEU A 122 -8.86 -3.60 -4.98
N MET A 123 -8.98 -2.33 -4.56
CA MET A 123 -9.82 -1.83 -3.48
C MET A 123 -11.15 -1.22 -3.94
N HIS A 124 -11.15 -0.36 -4.95
CA HIS A 124 -12.37 0.37 -5.37
C HIS A 124 -13.23 -0.39 -6.38
N TYR A 125 -12.74 -1.47 -6.99
CA TYR A 125 -13.51 -2.26 -7.95
C TYR A 125 -13.57 -3.74 -7.57
N PRO A 126 -14.68 -4.44 -7.88
CA PRO A 126 -14.79 -5.86 -7.60
C PRO A 126 -13.75 -6.69 -8.37
N LEU A 127 -13.38 -7.85 -7.79
CA LEU A 127 -12.36 -8.77 -8.32
C LEU A 127 -12.47 -9.04 -9.83
N HIS A 128 -13.66 -9.18 -10.40
CA HIS A 128 -13.82 -9.44 -11.84
C HIS A 128 -13.31 -8.32 -12.76
N VAL A 129 -13.32 -7.06 -12.29
CA VAL A 129 -12.75 -5.89 -12.98
C VAL A 129 -11.23 -5.94 -12.93
N VAL A 130 -10.68 -6.24 -11.74
CA VAL A 130 -9.25 -6.42 -11.50
C VAL A 130 -8.69 -7.55 -12.38
N GLU A 131 -9.35 -8.70 -12.41
CA GLU A 131 -8.98 -9.80 -13.29
C GLU A 131 -9.06 -9.43 -14.77
N ALA A 132 -10.02 -8.58 -15.16
CA ALA A 132 -10.11 -8.10 -16.54
C ALA A 132 -8.92 -7.19 -16.90
N TRP A 133 -8.38 -6.43 -15.96
CA TRP A 133 -7.14 -5.66 -16.14
C TRP A 133 -5.92 -6.59 -16.20
N HIS A 134 -5.80 -7.51 -15.24
CA HIS A 134 -4.74 -8.53 -15.20
C HIS A 134 -4.66 -9.35 -16.49
N ARG A 135 -5.81 -9.74 -17.07
CA ARG A 135 -5.88 -10.42 -18.38
C ARG A 135 -5.40 -9.55 -19.57
N VAL A 136 -5.46 -8.23 -19.46
CA VAL A 136 -4.80 -7.31 -20.40
C VAL A 136 -3.30 -7.25 -20.11
N CYS A 137 -2.89 -7.08 -18.85
CA CYS A 137 -1.48 -6.96 -18.46
C CYS A 137 -0.64 -8.22 -18.74
N SER A 138 -1.23 -9.41 -18.58
CA SER A 138 -0.61 -10.69 -18.92
C SER A 138 -0.50 -10.97 -20.43
N GLY A 139 -1.05 -10.10 -21.28
CA GLY A 139 -1.13 -10.32 -22.73
C GLY A 139 -2.12 -11.42 -23.15
N THR A 140 -2.89 -12.01 -22.22
CA THR A 140 -3.81 -13.12 -22.49
C THR A 140 -5.06 -12.71 -23.29
N VAL A 141 -5.33 -11.41 -23.45
CA VAL A 141 -6.42 -10.88 -24.27
C VAL A 141 -5.90 -10.23 -25.56
N THR A 142 -5.68 -11.07 -26.59
CA THR A 142 -5.32 -10.64 -27.95
C THR A 142 -6.56 -10.28 -28.77
N ARG A 143 -6.96 -9.00 -28.77
CA ARG A 143 -8.15 -8.54 -29.51
C ARG A 143 -7.84 -8.36 -31.00
N ARG A 144 -8.21 -9.34 -31.84
CA ARG A 144 -8.02 -9.40 -33.31
C ARG A 144 -6.57 -9.54 -33.79
N GLY A 145 -5.84 -10.54 -33.29
CA GLY A 145 -4.56 -10.96 -33.86
C GLY A 145 -3.33 -10.11 -33.47
N ASP A 146 -3.54 -8.90 -32.95
CA ASP A 146 -2.48 -8.13 -32.30
C ASP A 146 -1.93 -8.91 -31.08
N SER A 147 -0.65 -9.31 -31.15
CA SER A 147 0.07 -9.86 -30.01
C SER A 147 0.38 -8.75 -29.00
N GLN A 148 -0.38 -8.70 -27.90
CA GLN A 148 -0.05 -7.80 -26.79
C GLN A 148 1.15 -8.36 -26.03
N PRO A 149 2.22 -7.56 -25.80
CA PRO A 149 3.34 -8.00 -24.98
C PRO A 149 2.85 -8.34 -23.57
N ASN A 150 3.44 -9.37 -22.95
CA ASN A 150 3.19 -9.66 -21.54
C ASN A 150 3.86 -8.58 -20.68
N TYR A 151 3.09 -7.62 -20.19
CA TYR A 151 3.56 -6.46 -19.43
C TYR A 151 4.06 -6.82 -18.02
N LEU A 152 3.91 -8.08 -17.62
CA LEU A 152 4.47 -8.66 -16.40
C LEU A 152 5.93 -9.11 -16.59
N GLN A 153 6.30 -9.40 -17.85
CA GLN A 153 7.63 -9.87 -18.25
C GLN A 153 8.45 -8.77 -18.94
N TYR A 154 7.79 -7.75 -19.51
CA TYR A 154 8.45 -6.69 -20.30
C TYR A 154 8.02 -5.29 -19.85
N PRO A 155 8.97 -4.44 -19.40
CA PRO A 155 8.70 -3.06 -18.99
C PRO A 155 7.99 -2.23 -20.07
N ILE A 156 6.85 -1.62 -19.75
CA ILE A 156 6.19 -0.68 -20.66
C ILE A 156 6.69 0.76 -20.42
N VAL A 157 7.27 1.38 -21.45
CA VAL A 157 7.46 2.84 -21.47
C VAL A 157 6.15 3.59 -21.17
N ARG A 158 6.18 4.47 -20.15
CA ARG A 158 5.02 5.14 -19.51
C ARG A 158 3.91 5.61 -20.45
N ARG A 159 4.27 6.18 -21.61
CA ARG A 159 3.32 6.67 -22.64
C ARG A 159 2.43 5.58 -23.24
N ARG A 160 2.94 4.35 -23.41
CA ARG A 160 2.14 3.22 -23.89
C ARG A 160 1.21 2.71 -22.78
N PHE A 161 1.71 2.53 -21.56
CA PHE A 161 0.92 2.09 -20.39
C PHE A 161 -0.34 2.95 -20.20
N ALA A 162 -0.18 4.28 -20.14
CA ALA A 162 -1.30 5.20 -19.95
C ALA A 162 -2.38 5.07 -21.04
N ALA A 163 -1.97 4.87 -22.30
CA ALA A 163 -2.91 4.69 -23.41
C ALA A 163 -3.71 3.36 -23.32
N PHE A 164 -3.09 2.28 -22.85
CA PHE A 164 -3.78 1.01 -22.59
C PHE A 164 -4.72 1.12 -21.38
N PHE A 165 -4.27 1.77 -20.30
CA PHE A 165 -5.04 1.94 -19.08
C PHE A 165 -6.30 2.80 -19.28
N HIS A 166 -6.19 3.99 -19.90
CA HIS A 166 -7.37 4.80 -20.23
C HIS A 166 -8.34 4.09 -21.20
N LYS A 167 -7.83 3.19 -22.06
CA LYS A 167 -8.66 2.36 -22.95
C LYS A 167 -9.40 1.26 -22.17
N PHE A 168 -8.74 0.61 -21.20
CA PHE A 168 -9.37 -0.33 -20.28
C PHE A 168 -10.46 0.35 -19.43
N LEU A 169 -10.14 1.49 -18.82
CA LEU A 169 -11.08 2.27 -18.01
C LEU A 169 -12.34 2.64 -18.81
N ARG A 170 -12.20 3.09 -20.07
CA ARG A 170 -13.35 3.32 -20.97
C ARG A 170 -14.16 2.06 -21.24
N VAL A 171 -13.53 0.90 -21.42
CA VAL A 171 -14.24 -0.37 -21.68
C VAL A 171 -15.01 -0.85 -20.45
N GLN A 172 -14.53 -0.58 -19.24
CA GLN A 172 -15.21 -0.90 -17.97
C GLN A 172 -16.21 0.18 -17.51
N ASN A 173 -16.46 1.22 -18.32
CA ASN A 173 -17.25 2.42 -17.96
C ASN A 173 -16.68 3.24 -16.77
N LEU A 174 -15.39 3.10 -16.49
CA LEU A 174 -14.61 3.76 -15.43
C LEU A 174 -13.89 5.03 -15.94
N ALA A 175 -14.44 5.67 -16.98
CA ALA A 175 -13.81 6.79 -17.70
C ALA A 175 -13.67 8.08 -16.87
N HIS A 176 -14.19 8.09 -15.63
CA HIS A 176 -14.07 9.18 -14.65
C HIS A 176 -12.78 9.12 -13.81
N TYR A 177 -12.00 8.03 -13.90
CA TYR A 177 -10.75 7.89 -13.14
C TYR A 177 -9.56 8.62 -13.80
N GLU A 178 -8.80 9.38 -13.00
CA GLU A 178 -7.49 9.92 -13.32
C GLU A 178 -6.50 9.64 -12.17
N LYS A 179 -5.39 8.93 -12.43
CA LYS A 179 -4.39 8.60 -11.38
C LYS A 179 -3.80 9.90 -10.82
N GLY A 180 -3.98 10.12 -9.52
CA GLY A 180 -3.51 11.30 -8.79
C GLY A 180 -4.49 12.48 -8.71
N LYS A 181 -5.71 12.39 -9.28
CA LYS A 181 -6.76 13.40 -8.99
C LYS A 181 -7.57 13.02 -7.77
N LEU A 182 -7.51 13.91 -6.77
CA LEU A 182 -8.38 13.94 -5.60
C LEU A 182 -9.69 14.69 -5.93
N PRO A 183 -10.78 14.49 -5.16
CA PRO A 183 -10.87 13.62 -3.97
C PRO A 183 -10.97 12.13 -4.32
N PHE A 184 -10.25 11.29 -3.57
CA PHE A 184 -10.65 9.89 -3.44
C PHE A 184 -12.03 9.83 -2.77
N PRO A 185 -12.91 8.89 -3.15
CA PRO A 185 -14.07 8.58 -2.32
C PRO A 185 -13.57 8.04 -0.96
N ARG A 186 -14.21 8.46 0.13
CA ARG A 186 -13.86 8.01 1.50
C ARG A 186 -13.75 6.48 1.54
N LEU A 187 -12.66 5.97 2.08
CA LEU A 187 -12.47 4.53 2.24
C LEU A 187 -13.57 3.91 3.11
N THR A 188 -13.93 2.66 2.81
CA THR A 188 -15.02 1.94 3.48
C THR A 188 -14.60 0.49 3.78
N VAL A 189 -15.32 -0.19 4.66
CA VAL A 189 -15.11 -1.62 4.93
C VAL A 189 -15.29 -2.47 3.65
N GLU A 190 -16.14 -2.05 2.71
CA GLU A 190 -16.30 -2.76 1.43
C GLU A 190 -15.10 -2.58 0.50
N HIS A 191 -14.49 -1.38 0.50
CA HIS A 191 -13.22 -1.14 -0.17
C HIS A 191 -12.11 -2.06 0.38
N LEU A 192 -12.03 -2.21 1.71
CA LEU A 192 -11.11 -3.16 2.34
C LEU A 192 -11.39 -4.62 1.95
N LYS A 193 -12.66 -5.04 1.90
CA LYS A 193 -13.04 -6.41 1.49
C LYS A 193 -12.63 -6.74 0.06
N ASN A 194 -12.80 -5.83 -0.90
CA ASN A 194 -12.30 -6.00 -2.27
C ASN A 194 -10.77 -6.18 -2.30
N LEU A 195 -10.06 -5.36 -1.50
CA LEU A 195 -8.61 -5.40 -1.40
C LEU A 195 -8.11 -6.74 -0.83
N MET A 196 -8.75 -7.25 0.23
CA MET A 196 -8.43 -8.57 0.81
C MET A 196 -8.81 -9.72 -0.14
N ALA A 197 -9.94 -9.64 -0.84
CA ALA A 197 -10.33 -10.64 -1.85
C ALA A 197 -9.33 -10.69 -3.02
N SER A 198 -8.81 -9.54 -3.45
CA SER A 198 -7.77 -9.44 -4.47
C SER A 198 -6.42 -10.00 -3.98
N GLN A 199 -6.05 -9.73 -2.74
CA GLN A 199 -4.84 -10.29 -2.11
C GLN A 199 -4.92 -11.83 -2.02
N LYS A 200 -6.10 -12.39 -1.68
CA LYS A 200 -6.35 -13.85 -1.65
C LYS A 200 -6.32 -14.50 -3.02
N SER A 201 -6.78 -13.82 -4.08
CA SER A 201 -7.04 -14.49 -5.35
C SER A 201 -5.77 -15.03 -6.01
N GLY A 202 -5.69 -16.35 -6.16
CA GLY A 202 -4.65 -17.04 -6.93
C GLY A 202 -4.71 -16.77 -8.43
N SER A 203 -5.79 -16.14 -8.94
CA SER A 203 -5.84 -15.64 -10.31
C SER A 203 -4.97 -14.40 -10.51
N LEU A 204 -4.59 -13.68 -9.45
CA LEU A 204 -3.86 -12.42 -9.51
C LEU A 204 -2.37 -12.57 -9.13
N PHE A 205 -1.46 -12.07 -9.98
CA PHE A 205 -0.02 -11.96 -9.63
C PHE A 205 0.25 -10.73 -8.75
N CYS A 206 -0.58 -9.69 -8.84
CA CYS A 206 -0.41 -8.45 -8.10
C CYS A 206 -0.74 -8.68 -6.64
N LYS A 207 0.24 -8.43 -5.78
CA LYS A 207 0.18 -8.52 -4.31
C LYS A 207 0.96 -7.34 -3.75
N SER A 208 0.56 -6.89 -2.57
CA SER A 208 1.30 -5.85 -1.84
C SER A 208 1.54 -6.29 -0.40
N ASP A 209 2.77 -6.14 0.06
CA ASP A 209 3.13 -6.41 1.46
C ASP A 209 2.39 -5.46 2.42
N MET A 210 2.10 -4.24 1.95
CA MET A 210 1.32 -3.25 2.68
C MET A 210 -0.12 -3.71 2.90
N VAL A 211 -0.75 -4.43 1.95
CA VAL A 211 -2.10 -5.00 2.16
C VAL A 211 -2.08 -6.06 3.28
N SER A 212 -1.09 -6.95 3.27
CA SER A 212 -0.87 -7.93 4.34
C SER A 212 -0.55 -7.27 5.69
N HIS A 213 0.08 -6.10 5.68
CA HIS A 213 0.36 -5.31 6.87
C HIS A 213 -0.91 -4.62 7.42
N ILE A 214 -1.69 -3.95 6.56
CA ILE A 214 -2.98 -3.34 6.88
C ILE A 214 -3.95 -4.36 7.46
N HIS A 215 -4.05 -5.56 6.87
CA HIS A 215 -4.91 -6.64 7.37
C HIS A 215 -4.57 -7.06 8.80
N ARG A 216 -3.28 -7.25 9.09
CA ARG A 216 -2.78 -7.58 10.43
C ARG A 216 -3.17 -6.53 11.46
N LEU A 217 -3.16 -5.25 11.06
CA LEU A 217 -3.45 -4.12 11.93
C LEU A 217 -4.96 -3.94 12.17
N LEU A 218 -5.79 -4.13 11.13
CA LEU A 218 -7.26 -4.22 11.24
C LEU A 218 -7.67 -5.36 12.17
N THR A 219 -7.10 -6.56 11.97
CA THR A 219 -7.33 -7.73 12.82
C THR A 219 -6.91 -7.49 14.27
N SER A 220 -5.76 -6.82 14.48
CA SER A 220 -5.28 -6.43 15.83
C SER A 220 -6.15 -5.37 16.51
N ALA A 221 -6.89 -4.58 15.73
CA ALA A 221 -7.90 -3.62 16.22
C ALA A 221 -9.31 -4.25 16.38
N GLY A 222 -9.48 -5.55 16.11
CA GLY A 222 -10.76 -6.25 16.19
C GLY A 222 -11.70 -6.02 14.99
N ILE A 223 -11.21 -5.45 13.89
CA ILE A 223 -12.00 -5.10 12.70
C ILE A 223 -11.95 -6.28 11.71
N ASP A 224 -13.05 -7.03 11.62
CA ASP A 224 -13.19 -8.12 10.66
C ASP A 224 -13.31 -7.61 9.20
N VAL A 225 -12.33 -7.98 8.39
CA VAL A 225 -12.30 -7.81 6.92
C VAL A 225 -12.08 -9.15 6.19
N GLY A 226 -12.21 -10.27 6.91
CA GLY A 226 -12.00 -11.65 6.47
C GLY A 226 -10.53 -12.09 6.41
N ASP A 227 -10.23 -13.29 6.89
CA ASP A 227 -8.87 -13.86 7.01
C ASP A 227 -8.15 -14.01 5.65
N ILE A 228 -6.95 -13.43 5.49
CA ILE A 228 -6.07 -13.60 4.31
C ILE A 228 -5.64 -15.06 4.12
#